data_AF-A0A954FUK0-F1
#
_entry.id   AF-A0A954FUK0-F1
#
_cell.length_a   1.000
_cell.length_b   1.000
_cell.length_c   1.000
_cell.angle_alpha   90.00
_cell.angle_beta   90.00
_cell.angle_gamma   90.00
#
_symmetry.space_group_name_H-M   'P 1'
#
loop_
_entity.id
_entity.type
_entity.pdbx_description
1 polymer ?
#
loop_
_entity_poly.entity_id
_entity_poly.type
_entity_poly.pdbx_seq_one_letter_code
_entity_poly.pdbx_strand_id
1 'polypeptide(L)'
;MKHTAKLTLLFLILFSCSVPVLLMANEPLPAKITLSPETEARCLEVLREAIHSDEFWPSMHAAEALTLAGKGAEVRVIIEPKLKTDQDDQHRCGLARELVRAGDRSKAAIMFQILAGKDQYGHVHACESLYKVNELGDGVLIREAMKSDNPKKAMMAAALLCRWGNQDAFKVVRKFLNDPDVSTASTAAWIIARIGDKQDIPALKANLKRAEDPFIRSYFETALAMLGDPEGLQAIERNLSSDNAAVKTYSAIFAGEAGASNLKEKLKKQLNDENRDARIRAAQALIVLARTDQYPKGEIVVNDVYEFSKEYPRYSEGSILPLNDGALLYATTQFIGSGSDFATARIIARKSTDGGRTWSKPHVLQENTGKTNVMSATLRYLAGPMHEKRPIGLFYLKKNTLSDLKAYLKVSNDNAKTFGPPIEITAPPG
;
A
#
# COMPACT_ATOMS: atom_id res chain seq x y z
N MET A 1 -51.40 56.19 22.77
CA MET A 1 -50.15 55.46 23.05
C MET A 1 -50.38 53.98 22.78
N LYS A 2 -49.85 53.48 21.66
CA LYS A 2 -49.96 52.07 21.22
C LYS A 2 -48.61 51.39 21.45
N HIS A 3 -48.59 50.26 22.14
CA HIS A 3 -47.45 49.34 22.15
C HIS A 3 -47.77 48.16 21.22
N THR A 4 -47.06 48.09 20.10
CA THR A 4 -46.98 46.93 19.21
C THR A 4 -45.65 46.23 19.44
N ALA A 5 -45.71 44.96 19.83
CA ALA A 5 -44.55 44.08 19.96
C ALA A 5 -43.95 43.79 18.58
N LYS A 6 -42.64 44.01 18.42
CA LYS A 6 -41.89 43.66 17.21
C LYS A 6 -41.51 42.18 17.25
N LEU A 7 -42.01 41.44 16.27
CA LEU A 7 -41.59 40.10 15.91
C LEU A 7 -40.27 40.21 15.13
N THR A 8 -39.15 39.77 15.72
CA THR A 8 -37.86 39.70 15.02
C THR A 8 -37.79 38.40 14.25
N LEU A 9 -37.94 38.48 12.93
CA LEU A 9 -37.80 37.38 11.99
C LEU A 9 -36.30 37.02 11.86
N LEU A 10 -35.92 35.84 12.37
CA LEU A 10 -34.55 35.31 12.23
C LEU A 10 -34.38 34.75 10.81
N PHE A 11 -33.67 35.47 9.94
CA PHE A 11 -33.25 34.98 8.64
C PHE A 11 -32.18 33.90 8.82
N LEU A 12 -32.56 32.64 8.62
CA LEU A 12 -31.62 31.51 8.55
C LEU A 12 -30.91 31.57 7.19
N ILE A 13 -29.73 32.20 7.14
CA ILE A 13 -28.85 32.14 5.98
C ILE A 13 -28.20 30.75 5.99
N LEU A 14 -28.73 29.85 5.16
CA LEU A 14 -28.06 28.61 4.78
C LEU A 14 -26.80 28.98 3.98
N PHE A 15 -25.67 29.13 4.67
CA PHE A 15 -24.36 29.03 4.03
C PHE A 15 -24.19 27.58 3.59
N SER A 16 -24.46 27.29 2.32
CA SER A 16 -23.90 26.13 1.65
C SER A 16 -22.38 26.26 1.73
N CYS A 17 -21.77 25.53 2.66
CA CYS A 17 -20.34 25.26 2.63
C CYS A 17 -20.06 24.38 1.41
N SER A 18 -20.02 24.98 0.23
CA SER A 18 -19.25 24.46 -0.88
C SER A 18 -17.78 24.54 -0.45
N VAL A 19 -17.29 23.46 0.17
CA VAL A 19 -15.86 23.24 0.31
C VAL A 19 -15.32 23.28 -1.12
N PRO A 20 -14.49 24.26 -1.50
CA PRO A 20 -13.81 24.15 -2.77
C PRO A 20 -12.93 22.92 -2.63
N VAL A 21 -13.24 21.88 -3.41
CA VAL A 21 -12.28 20.83 -3.73
C VAL A 21 -11.11 21.58 -4.33
N LEU A 22 -10.13 21.89 -3.47
CA LEU A 22 -8.87 22.45 -3.89
C LEU A 22 -8.35 21.41 -4.88
N LEU A 23 -8.34 21.76 -6.18
CA LEU A 23 -7.59 20.99 -7.15
C LEU A 23 -6.17 20.95 -6.61
N MET A 24 -5.81 19.84 -5.98
CA MET A 24 -4.43 19.46 -5.81
C MET A 24 -3.86 19.54 -7.23
N ALA A 25 -3.00 20.51 -7.47
CA ALA A 25 -2.31 20.62 -8.74
C ALA A 25 -1.72 19.23 -9.00
N ASN A 26 -2.17 18.56 -10.06
CA ASN A 26 -1.50 17.39 -10.58
C ASN A 26 -0.08 17.85 -10.92
N GLU A 27 0.88 17.64 -10.01
CA GLU A 27 2.29 17.77 -10.37
C GLU A 27 2.48 16.83 -11.57
N PRO A 28 3.00 17.34 -12.71
CA PRO A 28 3.12 16.54 -13.90
C PRO A 28 3.95 15.30 -13.57
N LEU A 29 3.46 14.12 -13.98
CA LEU A 29 4.21 12.88 -13.84
C LEU A 29 5.64 13.11 -14.37
N PRO A 30 6.68 12.65 -13.67
CA PRO A 30 8.04 12.81 -14.13
C PRO A 30 8.18 12.30 -15.57
N ALA A 31 8.91 13.06 -16.38
CA ALA A 31 8.99 12.81 -17.82
C ALA A 31 9.44 11.36 -18.08
N LYS A 32 8.57 10.57 -18.72
CA LYS A 32 8.79 9.14 -19.00
C LYS A 32 10.01 8.96 -19.89
N ILE A 33 10.82 7.93 -19.61
CA ILE A 33 11.88 7.50 -20.54
C ILE A 33 11.39 6.33 -21.39
N THR A 34 11.90 6.23 -22.62
CA THR A 34 11.78 5.01 -23.42
C THR A 34 13.09 4.25 -23.32
N LEU A 35 13.04 2.98 -22.93
CA LEU A 35 14.19 2.09 -22.99
C LEU A 35 14.27 1.44 -24.37
N SER A 36 15.49 1.30 -24.91
CA SER A 36 15.70 0.46 -26.08
C SER A 36 15.55 -1.02 -25.69
N PRO A 37 15.18 -1.91 -26.62
CA PRO A 37 15.11 -3.34 -26.36
C PRO A 37 16.40 -3.91 -25.76
N GLU A 38 17.56 -3.42 -26.19
CA GLU A 38 18.87 -3.83 -25.69
C GLU A 38 19.10 -3.39 -24.24
N THR A 39 18.69 -2.16 -23.91
CA THR A 39 18.81 -1.64 -22.54
C THR A 39 17.87 -2.39 -21.60
N GLU A 40 16.63 -2.65 -22.02
CA GLU A 40 15.67 -3.44 -21.24
C GLU A 40 16.18 -4.87 -21.02
N ALA A 41 16.69 -5.52 -22.07
CA ALA A 41 17.30 -6.84 -21.98
C ALA A 41 18.47 -6.85 -20.98
N ARG A 42 19.36 -5.84 -21.05
CA ARG A 42 20.48 -5.73 -20.12
C ARG A 42 20.04 -5.52 -18.67
N CYS A 43 19.01 -4.70 -18.43
CA CYS A 43 18.41 -4.56 -17.10
C CYS A 43 17.94 -5.93 -16.59
N LEU A 44 17.15 -6.67 -17.37
CA LEU A 44 16.63 -7.97 -16.96
C LEU A 44 17.74 -9.01 -16.75
N GLU A 45 18.81 -8.98 -17.55
CA GLU A 45 19.97 -9.85 -17.38
C GLU A 45 20.65 -9.62 -16.03
N VAL A 46 20.97 -8.36 -15.69
CA VAL A 46 21.56 -8.00 -14.39
C VAL A 46 20.71 -8.49 -13.22
N LEU A 47 19.39 -8.31 -13.32
CA LEU A 47 18.49 -8.70 -12.24
C LEU A 47 18.35 -10.23 -12.12
N ARG A 48 18.31 -10.94 -13.24
CA ARG A 48 18.25 -12.42 -13.25
C ARG A 48 19.55 -13.04 -12.74
N GLU A 49 20.70 -12.48 -13.07
CA GLU A 49 21.97 -12.92 -12.48
C GLU A 49 21.94 -12.72 -10.95
N ALA A 50 21.52 -11.55 -10.49
CA ALA A 50 21.55 -11.18 -9.08
C ALA A 50 20.57 -11.96 -8.20
N ILE A 51 19.35 -12.26 -8.66
CA ILE A 51 18.37 -13.02 -7.85
C ILE A 51 18.86 -14.46 -7.56
N HIS A 52 19.74 -14.99 -8.41
CA HIS A 52 20.38 -16.30 -8.22
C HIS A 52 21.71 -16.25 -7.44
N SER A 53 22.19 -15.07 -7.05
CA SER A 53 23.42 -14.94 -6.28
C SER A 53 23.27 -15.40 -4.82
N ASP A 54 24.41 -15.74 -4.21
CA ASP A 54 24.51 -16.10 -2.79
C ASP A 54 24.45 -14.88 -1.85
N GLU A 55 24.55 -13.66 -2.38
CA GLU A 55 24.38 -12.45 -1.60
C GLU A 55 22.89 -12.19 -1.34
N PHE A 56 22.47 -12.39 -0.09
CA PHE A 56 21.06 -12.36 0.29
C PHE A 56 20.36 -11.04 -0.08
N TRP A 57 20.88 -9.90 0.38
CA TRP A 57 20.23 -8.60 0.15
C TRP A 57 20.22 -8.14 -1.30
N PRO A 58 21.33 -8.22 -2.06
CA PRO A 58 21.30 -8.04 -3.52
C PRO A 58 20.29 -8.94 -4.23
N SER A 59 20.17 -10.22 -3.83
CA SER A 59 19.14 -11.12 -4.37
C SER A 59 17.71 -10.59 -4.12
N MET A 60 17.43 -10.05 -2.93
CA MET A 60 16.13 -9.43 -2.62
C MET A 60 15.90 -8.12 -3.38
N HIS A 61 16.93 -7.30 -3.57
CA HIS A 61 16.84 -6.08 -4.39
C HIS A 61 16.54 -6.40 -5.85
N ALA A 62 17.12 -7.48 -6.37
CA ALA A 62 16.82 -7.97 -7.71
C ALA A 62 15.37 -8.50 -7.83
N ALA A 63 14.86 -9.20 -6.82
CA ALA A 63 13.47 -9.64 -6.76
C ALA A 63 12.47 -8.47 -6.73
N GLU A 64 12.79 -7.39 -5.99
CA GLU A 64 12.02 -6.14 -6.02
C GLU A 64 11.96 -5.57 -7.44
N ALA A 65 13.12 -5.41 -8.07
CA ALA A 65 13.24 -4.83 -9.40
C ALA A 65 12.59 -5.69 -10.50
N LEU A 66 12.70 -7.02 -10.43
CA LEU A 66 12.01 -7.95 -11.34
C LEU A 66 10.49 -7.86 -11.20
N THR A 67 9.99 -7.73 -9.97
CA THR A 67 8.56 -7.48 -9.74
C THR A 67 8.13 -6.16 -10.39
N LEU A 68 8.92 -5.10 -10.23
CA LEU A 68 8.72 -3.84 -10.95
C LEU A 68 8.89 -4.01 -12.47
N ALA A 69 9.61 -5.00 -12.97
CA ALA A 69 9.64 -5.31 -14.41
C ALA A 69 8.44 -6.16 -14.88
N GLY A 70 7.42 -6.36 -14.05
CA GLY A 70 6.27 -7.22 -14.35
C GLY A 70 6.59 -8.72 -14.32
N LYS A 71 7.72 -9.13 -13.74
CA LYS A 71 8.17 -10.53 -13.63
C LYS A 71 7.84 -11.14 -12.26
N GLY A 72 6.78 -10.68 -11.59
CA GLY A 72 6.39 -11.20 -10.26
C GLY A 72 6.15 -12.73 -10.23
N ALA A 73 5.63 -13.32 -11.31
CA ALA A 73 5.49 -14.78 -11.40
C ALA A 73 6.84 -15.51 -11.33
N GLU A 74 7.86 -15.00 -12.02
CA GLU A 74 9.24 -15.51 -12.00
C GLU A 74 9.84 -15.40 -10.58
N VAL A 75 9.65 -14.24 -9.94
CA VAL A 75 10.09 -14.00 -8.56
C VAL A 75 9.47 -15.02 -7.60
N ARG A 76 8.16 -15.29 -7.69
CA ARG A 76 7.51 -16.28 -6.81
C ARG A 76 8.11 -17.67 -6.96
N VAL A 77 8.39 -18.13 -8.18
CA VAL A 77 9.00 -19.44 -8.43
C VAL A 77 10.38 -19.56 -7.76
N ILE A 78 11.18 -18.49 -7.79
CA ILE A 78 12.55 -18.48 -7.27
C ILE A 78 12.59 -18.30 -5.74
N ILE A 79 11.71 -17.47 -5.18
CA ILE A 79 11.76 -17.05 -3.77
C ILE A 79 10.98 -18.00 -2.85
N GLU A 80 9.86 -18.57 -3.30
CA GLU A 80 9.01 -19.45 -2.47
C GLU A 80 9.77 -20.65 -1.88
N PRO A 81 10.66 -21.36 -2.62
CA PRO A 81 11.44 -22.45 -2.04
C PRO A 81 12.40 -21.99 -0.94
N LYS A 82 13.06 -20.84 -1.11
CA LYS A 82 14.03 -20.28 -0.15
C LYS A 82 13.35 -19.99 1.20
N LEU A 83 12.14 -19.42 1.16
CA LEU A 83 11.38 -19.09 2.36
C LEU A 83 11.02 -20.32 3.23
N LYS A 84 10.88 -21.50 2.62
CA LYS A 84 10.54 -22.73 3.36
C LYS A 84 11.69 -23.28 4.19
N THR A 85 12.93 -22.98 3.80
CA THR A 85 14.12 -23.53 4.45
C THR A 85 14.84 -22.50 5.31
N ASP A 86 14.74 -21.22 4.98
CA ASP A 86 15.40 -20.15 5.74
C ASP A 86 14.81 -20.02 7.17
N GLN A 87 15.69 -19.94 8.16
CA GLN A 87 15.34 -19.84 9.58
C GLN A 87 15.70 -18.47 10.17
N ASP A 88 16.43 -17.62 9.45
CA ASP A 88 16.76 -16.28 9.91
C ASP A 88 15.56 -15.35 9.74
N ASP A 89 15.11 -14.73 10.82
CA ASP A 89 13.90 -13.91 10.78
C ASP A 89 14.03 -12.66 9.90
N GLN A 90 15.24 -12.08 9.78
CA GLN A 90 15.44 -10.93 8.88
C GLN A 90 15.35 -11.38 7.41
N HIS A 91 15.96 -12.52 7.10
CA HIS A 91 15.86 -13.13 5.78
C HIS A 91 14.41 -13.51 5.45
N ARG A 92 13.72 -14.17 6.37
CA ARG A 92 12.29 -14.53 6.21
C ARG A 92 11.42 -13.29 5.99
N CYS A 93 11.67 -12.18 6.68
CA CYS A 93 11.01 -10.90 6.38
C CYS A 93 11.31 -10.42 4.95
N GLY A 94 12.57 -10.46 4.52
CA GLY A 94 12.96 -10.09 3.15
C GLY A 94 12.26 -10.93 2.08
N LEU A 95 12.31 -12.25 2.21
CA LEU A 95 11.67 -13.21 1.30
C LEU A 95 10.15 -13.02 1.27
N ALA A 96 9.51 -12.93 2.43
CA ALA A 96 8.08 -12.69 2.54
C ALA A 96 7.67 -11.35 1.89
N ARG A 97 8.45 -10.28 2.12
CA ARG A 97 8.22 -8.97 1.51
C ARG A 97 8.23 -9.03 -0.02
N GLU A 98 9.21 -9.69 -0.62
CA GLU A 98 9.29 -9.79 -2.08
C GLU A 98 8.18 -10.68 -2.65
N LEU A 99 7.73 -11.71 -1.93
CA LEU A 99 6.55 -12.50 -2.34
C LEU A 99 5.25 -11.68 -2.28
N VAL A 100 5.08 -10.83 -1.26
CA VAL A 100 3.94 -9.90 -1.17
C VAL A 100 3.98 -8.93 -2.36
N ARG A 101 5.15 -8.33 -2.67
CA ARG A 101 5.32 -7.47 -3.84
C ARG A 101 4.96 -8.20 -5.13
N ALA A 102 5.37 -9.47 -5.25
CA ALA A 102 5.09 -10.32 -6.39
C ALA A 102 3.64 -10.84 -6.47
N GLY A 103 2.75 -10.35 -5.58
CA GLY A 103 1.31 -10.57 -5.62
C GLY A 103 0.80 -11.70 -4.72
N ASP A 104 1.65 -12.31 -3.87
CA ASP A 104 1.20 -13.23 -2.83
C ASP A 104 1.13 -12.54 -1.47
N ARG A 105 0.04 -11.79 -1.23
CA ARG A 105 -0.15 -11.03 0.02
C ARG A 105 -0.34 -11.93 1.24
N SER A 106 -0.62 -13.21 1.05
CA SER A 106 -0.72 -14.18 2.16
C SER A 106 0.58 -14.26 2.96
N LYS A 107 1.73 -14.00 2.31
CA LYS A 107 3.04 -14.01 2.95
C LYS A 107 3.27 -12.87 3.93
N ALA A 108 2.41 -11.84 3.93
CA ALA A 108 2.47 -10.79 4.94
C ALA A 108 2.36 -11.34 6.37
N ALA A 109 1.65 -12.46 6.54
CA ALA A 109 1.46 -13.13 7.82
C ALA A 109 2.79 -13.49 8.51
N ILE A 110 3.83 -13.85 7.75
CA ILE A 110 5.14 -14.19 8.29
C ILE A 110 5.77 -12.99 9.01
N MET A 111 5.67 -11.79 8.42
CA MET A 111 6.17 -10.57 9.05
C MET A 111 5.38 -10.23 10.32
N PHE A 112 4.06 -10.44 10.33
CA PHE A 112 3.26 -10.25 11.54
C PHE A 112 3.57 -11.28 12.63
N GLN A 113 3.81 -12.54 12.27
CA GLN A 113 4.21 -13.59 13.21
C GLN A 113 5.58 -13.29 13.84
N ILE A 114 6.55 -12.86 13.03
CA ILE A 114 7.87 -12.43 13.52
C ILE A 114 7.70 -11.25 14.46
N LEU A 115 6.94 -10.21 14.09
CA LEU A 115 6.72 -9.04 14.94
C LEU A 115 5.97 -9.35 16.26
N ALA A 116 5.12 -10.38 16.26
CA ALA A 116 4.41 -10.86 17.44
C ALA A 116 5.23 -11.88 18.26
N GLY A 117 6.41 -12.26 17.77
CA GLY A 117 7.28 -13.25 18.38
C GLY A 117 7.86 -12.78 19.72
N LYS A 118 8.39 -13.75 20.48
CA LYS A 118 9.18 -13.43 21.69
C LYS A 118 10.58 -12.94 21.34
N ASP A 119 11.15 -13.46 20.25
CA ASP A 119 12.48 -13.06 19.79
C ASP A 119 12.41 -11.70 19.10
N GLN A 120 13.11 -10.73 19.67
CA GLN A 120 13.09 -9.36 19.18
C GLN A 120 14.00 -9.11 17.97
N TYR A 121 14.86 -10.07 17.61
CA TYR A 121 15.86 -9.92 16.56
C TYR A 121 15.25 -9.51 15.20
N GLY A 122 14.10 -10.12 14.83
CA GLY A 122 13.41 -9.83 13.57
C GLY A 122 12.44 -8.63 13.61
N HIS A 123 12.13 -8.06 14.78
CA HIS A 123 11.01 -7.12 14.92
C HIS A 123 11.16 -5.83 14.11
N VAL A 124 12.37 -5.25 14.06
CA VAL A 124 12.62 -4.03 13.29
C VAL A 124 12.44 -4.30 11.80
N HIS A 125 13.02 -5.41 11.30
CA HIS A 125 12.92 -5.84 9.91
C HIS A 125 11.48 -6.17 9.51
N ALA A 126 10.69 -6.74 10.41
CA ALA A 126 9.27 -6.99 10.20
C ALA A 126 8.49 -5.69 10.03
N CYS A 127 8.68 -4.70 10.91
CA CYS A 127 8.04 -3.38 10.78
C CYS A 127 8.45 -2.68 9.47
N GLU A 128 9.75 -2.68 9.14
CA GLU A 128 10.25 -2.07 7.91
C GLU A 128 9.67 -2.75 6.67
N SER A 129 9.59 -4.08 6.68
CA SER A 129 9.09 -4.84 5.54
C SER A 129 7.58 -4.64 5.35
N LEU A 130 6.80 -4.64 6.43
CA LEU A 130 5.37 -4.28 6.42
C LEU A 130 5.14 -2.85 5.93
N TYR A 131 5.99 -1.89 6.34
CA TYR A 131 5.99 -0.53 5.80
C TYR A 131 6.23 -0.52 4.28
N LYS A 132 7.25 -1.23 3.80
CA LYS A 132 7.63 -1.29 2.37
C LYS A 132 6.50 -1.84 1.50
N VAL A 133 5.74 -2.83 1.98
CA VAL A 133 4.58 -3.41 1.26
C VAL A 133 3.23 -2.79 1.64
N ASN A 134 3.22 -1.79 2.52
CA ASN A 134 2.00 -1.11 2.99
C ASN A 134 0.96 -2.03 3.66
N GLU A 135 1.42 -3.05 4.39
CA GLU A 135 0.54 -4.05 5.02
C GLU A 135 0.31 -3.74 6.50
N LEU A 136 -0.85 -3.14 6.83
CA LEU A 136 -1.20 -2.76 8.22
C LEU A 136 -1.84 -3.88 9.03
N GLY A 137 -2.54 -4.82 8.38
CA GLY A 137 -3.37 -5.79 9.08
C GLY A 137 -4.56 -5.12 9.79
N ASP A 138 -4.80 -5.46 11.06
CA ASP A 138 -5.76 -4.76 11.94
C ASP A 138 -5.16 -3.53 12.66
N GLY A 139 -3.86 -3.30 12.44
CA GLY A 139 -3.08 -2.22 13.03
C GLY A 139 -2.83 -2.32 14.54
N VAL A 140 -3.35 -3.34 15.24
CA VAL A 140 -3.13 -3.48 16.70
C VAL A 140 -1.66 -3.68 16.99
N LEU A 141 -1.03 -4.65 16.30
CA LEU A 141 0.38 -4.96 16.48
C LEU A 141 1.28 -3.77 16.11
N ILE A 142 0.94 -3.03 15.07
CA ILE A 142 1.73 -1.86 14.62
C ILE A 142 1.58 -0.69 15.58
N ARG A 143 0.37 -0.41 16.09
CA ARG A 143 0.17 0.61 17.12
C ARG A 143 0.94 0.30 18.40
N GLU A 144 1.05 -0.99 18.76
CA GLU A 144 1.86 -1.40 19.90
C GLU A 144 3.35 -1.29 19.61
N ALA A 145 3.80 -1.72 18.42
CA ALA A 145 5.19 -1.59 18.01
C ALA A 145 5.67 -0.13 17.95
N MET A 146 4.78 0.83 17.66
CA MET A 146 5.07 2.27 17.66
C MET A 146 5.45 2.80 19.06
N LYS A 147 5.02 2.14 20.14
CA LYS A 147 5.33 2.53 21.53
C LYS A 147 6.63 1.91 22.05
N SER A 148 7.33 1.13 21.23
CA SER A 148 8.55 0.43 21.60
C SER A 148 9.66 1.37 22.06
N ASP A 149 10.41 0.97 23.09
CA ASP A 149 11.63 1.69 23.52
C ASP A 149 12.75 1.62 22.48
N ASN A 150 12.75 0.59 21.61
CA ASN A 150 13.64 0.54 20.44
C ASN A 150 13.23 1.62 19.40
N PRO A 151 14.05 2.66 19.16
CA PRO A 151 13.69 3.78 18.30
C PRO A 151 13.41 3.37 16.85
N LYS A 152 14.20 2.45 16.30
CA LYS A 152 14.03 1.98 14.91
C LYS A 152 12.71 1.24 14.73
N LYS A 153 12.35 0.35 15.67
CA LYS A 153 11.06 -0.35 15.66
C LYS A 153 9.89 0.63 15.73
N ALA A 154 9.95 1.57 16.68
CA ALA A 154 8.92 2.60 16.86
C ALA A 154 8.75 3.46 15.59
N MET A 155 9.87 3.89 15.01
CA MET A 155 9.90 4.72 13.81
C MET A 155 9.33 3.99 12.58
N MET A 156 9.69 2.73 12.35
CA MET A 156 9.16 1.94 11.23
C MET A 156 7.66 1.63 11.40
N ALA A 157 7.22 1.35 12.63
CA ALA A 157 5.80 1.17 12.92
C ALA A 157 5.00 2.47 12.69
N ALA A 158 5.54 3.61 13.13
CA ALA A 158 4.96 4.93 12.83
C ALA A 158 4.91 5.18 11.31
N ALA A 159 5.97 4.88 10.58
CA ALA A 159 6.03 5.05 9.13
C ALA A 159 4.89 4.31 8.40
N LEU A 160 4.61 3.06 8.80
CA LEU A 160 3.49 2.29 8.26
C LEU A 160 2.14 2.93 8.60
N LEU A 161 1.95 3.38 9.84
CA LEU A 161 0.72 4.08 10.24
C LEU A 161 0.53 5.40 9.48
N CYS A 162 1.61 6.13 9.16
CA CYS A 162 1.55 7.32 8.31
C CYS A 162 1.04 7.01 6.90
N ARG A 163 1.48 5.90 6.30
CA ARG A 163 0.97 5.46 4.98
C ARG A 163 -0.54 5.17 4.99
N TRP A 164 -1.10 4.92 6.17
CA TRP A 164 -2.54 4.73 6.41
C TRP A 164 -3.23 5.96 7.02
N GLY A 165 -2.59 7.14 6.96
CA GLY A 165 -3.21 8.43 7.30
C GLY A 165 -3.24 8.76 8.79
N ASN A 166 -2.52 8.01 9.65
CA ASN A 166 -2.49 8.31 11.08
C ASN A 166 -1.67 9.57 11.39
N GLN A 167 -2.34 10.64 11.82
CA GLN A 167 -1.73 11.94 12.10
C GLN A 167 -0.78 11.95 13.31
N ASP A 168 -1.02 11.11 14.31
CA ASP A 168 -0.13 11.03 15.47
C ASP A 168 1.19 10.33 15.12
N ALA A 169 1.14 9.35 14.21
CA ALA A 169 2.34 8.71 13.70
C ALA A 169 3.25 9.70 12.95
N PHE A 170 2.69 10.68 12.22
CA PHE A 170 3.50 11.75 11.59
C PHE A 170 4.27 12.57 12.63
N LYS A 171 3.67 12.87 13.78
CA LYS A 171 4.35 13.58 14.88
C LYS A 171 5.54 12.75 15.40
N VAL A 172 5.38 11.43 15.51
CA VAL A 172 6.45 10.52 15.93
C VAL A 172 7.60 10.52 14.93
N VAL A 173 7.34 10.36 13.63
CA VAL A 173 8.39 10.38 12.60
C VAL A 173 9.12 11.74 12.59
N ARG A 174 8.39 12.85 12.67
CA ARG A 174 8.97 14.21 12.72
C ARG A 174 9.78 14.48 13.99
N LYS A 175 9.42 13.86 15.11
CA LYS A 175 10.25 13.90 16.32
C LYS A 175 11.61 13.25 16.05
N PHE A 176 11.65 12.08 15.41
CA PHE A 176 12.91 11.41 15.06
C PHE A 176 13.73 12.18 14.02
N LEU A 177 13.10 12.93 13.11
CA LEU A 177 13.83 13.81 12.19
C LEU A 177 14.61 14.92 12.93
N ASN A 178 14.17 15.30 14.12
CA ASN A 178 14.82 16.29 14.98
C ASN A 178 15.68 15.66 16.09
N ASP A 179 15.97 14.36 16.01
CA ASP A 179 16.78 13.66 17.01
C ASP A 179 18.23 14.20 17.03
N PRO A 180 18.86 14.42 18.20
CA PRO A 180 20.25 14.86 18.26
C PRO A 180 21.23 13.88 17.61
N ASP A 181 20.92 12.59 17.52
CA ASP A 181 21.69 11.63 16.74
C ASP A 181 21.36 11.75 15.24
N VAL A 182 22.37 12.12 14.44
CA VAL A 182 22.23 12.27 12.98
C VAL A 182 21.88 10.93 12.32
N SER A 183 22.35 9.80 12.86
CA SER A 183 22.03 8.48 12.31
C SER A 183 20.54 8.17 12.43
N THR A 184 19.96 8.41 13.61
CA THR A 184 18.51 8.31 13.84
C THR A 184 17.72 9.27 12.95
N ALA A 185 18.15 10.53 12.85
CA ALA A 185 17.50 11.51 11.99
C ALA A 185 17.56 11.15 10.49
N SER A 186 18.64 10.50 10.04
CA SER A 186 18.76 10.04 8.65
C SER A 186 17.75 8.93 8.33
N THR A 187 17.48 8.03 9.28
CA THR A 187 16.44 7.00 9.12
C THR A 187 15.06 7.64 9.00
N ALA A 188 14.78 8.69 9.79
CA ALA A 188 13.54 9.45 9.66
C ALA A 188 13.47 10.20 8.32
N ALA A 189 14.58 10.74 7.82
CA ALA A 189 14.63 11.37 6.49
C ALA A 189 14.29 10.37 5.37
N TRP A 190 14.78 9.13 5.43
CA TRP A 190 14.42 8.08 4.46
C TRP A 190 12.92 7.76 4.46
N ILE A 191 12.27 7.81 5.63
CA ILE A 191 10.82 7.65 5.74
C ILE A 191 10.11 8.88 5.13
N ILE A 192 10.49 10.09 5.57
CA ILE A 192 9.92 11.37 5.13
C ILE A 192 10.03 11.55 3.62
N ALA A 193 11.09 11.06 2.99
CA ALA A 193 11.24 11.05 1.52
C ALA A 193 10.00 10.43 0.81
N ARG A 194 9.34 9.44 1.42
CA ARG A 194 8.19 8.75 0.83
C ARG A 194 6.84 9.23 1.34
N ILE A 195 6.75 9.52 2.63
CA ILE A 195 5.47 9.86 3.29
C ILE A 195 5.28 11.34 3.59
N GLY A 196 6.36 12.12 3.61
CA GLY A 196 6.36 13.52 3.98
C GLY A 196 5.92 14.44 2.85
N ASP A 197 6.01 15.74 3.11
CA ASP A 197 5.64 16.80 2.19
C ASP A 197 6.59 18.01 2.33
N LYS A 198 6.33 19.08 1.57
CA LYS A 198 7.21 20.26 1.48
C LYS A 198 7.46 20.94 2.84
N GLN A 199 6.61 20.72 3.86
CA GLN A 199 6.82 21.26 5.21
C GLN A 199 8.04 20.65 5.92
N ASP A 200 8.50 19.47 5.48
CA ASP A 200 9.63 18.77 6.10
C ASP A 200 11.00 19.26 5.56
N ILE A 201 11.01 20.04 4.46
CA ILE A 201 12.23 20.55 3.81
C ILE A 201 13.15 21.34 4.76
N PRO A 202 12.67 22.30 5.58
CA PRO A 202 13.55 23.07 6.46
C PRO A 202 14.30 22.19 7.46
N ALA A 203 13.63 21.18 8.03
CA ALA A 203 14.24 20.24 8.98
C ALA A 203 15.27 19.34 8.29
N LEU A 204 14.99 18.87 7.06
CA LEU A 204 15.95 18.12 6.24
C LEU A 204 17.21 18.95 5.95
N LYS A 205 17.07 20.22 5.56
CA LYS A 205 18.22 21.12 5.31
C LYS A 205 19.02 21.41 6.57
N ALA A 206 18.37 21.57 7.73
CA ALA A 206 19.06 21.74 9.00
C ALA A 206 19.91 20.49 9.34
N ASN A 207 19.36 19.30 9.14
CA ASN A 207 20.06 18.04 9.35
C ASN A 207 21.23 17.82 8.37
N LEU A 208 21.07 18.21 7.11
CA LEU A 208 22.13 18.09 6.11
C LEU A 208 23.40 18.89 6.49
N LYS A 209 23.26 20.00 7.23
CA LYS A 209 24.40 20.82 7.68
C LYS A 209 25.27 20.12 8.74
N ARG A 210 24.68 19.23 9.54
CA ARG A 210 25.35 18.50 10.61
C ARG A 210 25.76 17.08 10.21
N ALA A 211 25.40 16.64 9.00
CA ALA A 211 25.80 15.34 8.48
C ALA A 211 27.20 15.44 7.84
N GLU A 212 28.18 14.80 8.45
CA GLU A 212 29.57 14.77 7.97
C GLU A 212 29.83 13.58 7.06
N ASP A 213 29.35 12.39 7.45
CA ASP A 213 29.53 11.16 6.66
C ASP A 213 28.79 11.25 5.31
N PRO A 214 29.47 11.02 4.18
CA PRO A 214 28.86 11.12 2.84
C PRO A 214 27.63 10.23 2.65
N PHE A 215 27.61 9.04 3.26
CA PHE A 215 26.46 8.15 3.14
C PHE A 215 25.27 8.68 3.92
N ILE A 216 25.44 9.11 5.18
CA ILE A 216 24.39 9.77 5.97
C ILE A 216 23.88 11.04 5.28
N ARG A 217 24.76 11.86 4.69
CA ARG A 217 24.37 13.06 3.92
C ARG A 217 23.40 12.72 2.78
N SER A 218 23.64 11.61 2.08
CA SER A 218 22.81 11.16 0.96
C SER A 218 21.36 10.89 1.34
N TYR A 219 21.07 10.52 2.60
CA TYR A 219 19.69 10.31 3.08
C TYR A 219 18.88 11.62 3.08
N PHE A 220 19.49 12.71 3.53
CA PHE A 220 18.82 14.02 3.53
C PHE A 220 18.72 14.60 2.13
N GLU A 221 19.78 14.46 1.30
CA GLU A 221 19.79 14.93 -0.09
C GLU A 221 18.73 14.23 -0.94
N THR A 222 18.58 12.91 -0.82
CA THR A 222 17.54 12.14 -1.53
C THR A 222 16.14 12.45 -1.01
N ALA A 223 15.96 12.64 0.30
CA ALA A 223 14.68 13.08 0.85
C ALA A 223 14.27 14.46 0.32
N LEU A 224 15.21 15.40 0.25
CA LEU A 224 15.00 16.71 -0.38
C LEU A 224 14.58 16.57 -1.84
N ALA A 225 15.28 15.75 -2.62
CA ALA A 225 14.94 15.48 -4.02
C ALA A 225 13.51 14.93 -4.19
N MET A 226 13.15 13.95 -3.35
CA MET A 226 11.81 13.32 -3.35
C MET A 226 10.69 14.30 -2.99
N LEU A 227 10.99 15.36 -2.25
CA LEU A 227 10.06 16.43 -1.90
C LEU A 227 10.09 17.60 -2.89
N GLY A 228 10.83 17.46 -4.00
CA GLY A 228 10.91 18.43 -5.08
C GLY A 228 11.90 19.58 -4.83
N ASP A 229 12.85 19.45 -3.91
CA ASP A 229 13.90 20.44 -3.71
C ASP A 229 14.98 20.34 -4.82
N PRO A 230 15.28 21.45 -5.53
CA PRO A 230 16.23 21.43 -6.64
C PRO A 230 17.66 21.05 -6.26
N GLU A 231 18.12 21.41 -5.05
CA GLU A 231 19.47 21.06 -4.58
C GLU A 231 19.58 19.56 -4.33
N GLY A 232 18.52 18.95 -3.80
CA GLY A 232 18.40 17.50 -3.68
C GLY A 232 18.51 16.78 -5.04
N LEU A 233 17.82 17.28 -6.07
CA LEU A 233 17.90 16.70 -7.43
C LEU A 233 19.31 16.78 -8.02
N GLN A 234 20.00 17.91 -7.83
CA GLN A 234 21.41 18.06 -8.23
C GLN A 234 22.33 17.11 -7.43
N ALA A 235 22.04 16.90 -6.15
CA ALA A 235 22.79 15.98 -5.32
C ALA A 235 22.64 14.52 -5.79
N ILE A 236 21.45 14.08 -6.23
CA ILE A 236 21.28 12.75 -6.86
C ILE A 236 22.23 12.59 -8.05
N GLU A 237 22.28 13.59 -8.94
CA GLU A 237 23.14 13.54 -10.12
C GLU A 237 24.63 13.40 -9.76
N ARG A 238 25.09 14.16 -8.77
CA ARG A 238 26.46 14.10 -8.27
C ARG A 238 26.76 12.75 -7.61
N ASN A 239 25.85 12.28 -6.76
CA ASN A 239 26.03 11.06 -5.97
C ASN A 239 26.01 9.79 -6.82
N LEU A 240 25.32 9.78 -7.97
CA LEU A 240 25.41 8.69 -8.97
C LEU A 240 26.81 8.49 -9.53
N SER A 241 27.68 9.50 -9.42
CA SER A 241 29.08 9.47 -9.87
C SER A 241 30.06 9.38 -8.71
N SER A 242 29.60 9.03 -7.50
CA SER A 242 30.46 8.89 -6.33
C SER A 242 31.35 7.64 -6.42
N ASP A 243 32.60 7.77 -5.98
CA ASP A 243 33.50 6.62 -5.79
C ASP A 243 33.06 5.71 -4.63
N ASN A 244 32.24 6.23 -3.71
CA ASN A 244 31.68 5.43 -2.63
C ASN A 244 30.50 4.59 -3.16
N ALA A 245 30.69 3.27 -3.14
CA ALA A 245 29.70 2.33 -3.65
C ALA A 245 28.33 2.39 -2.96
N ALA A 246 28.30 2.69 -1.65
CA ALA A 246 27.04 2.84 -0.92
C ALA A 246 26.28 4.10 -1.37
N VAL A 247 26.99 5.22 -1.55
CA VAL A 247 26.40 6.50 -2.00
C VAL A 247 25.84 6.39 -3.42
N LYS A 248 26.61 5.83 -4.36
CA LYS A 248 26.14 5.67 -5.76
C LYS A 248 24.96 4.71 -5.88
N THR A 249 24.96 3.63 -5.11
CA THR A 249 23.86 2.64 -5.08
C THR A 249 22.59 3.25 -4.51
N TYR A 250 22.72 3.95 -3.38
CA TYR A 250 21.59 4.61 -2.73
C TYR A 250 21.00 5.73 -3.60
N SER A 251 21.85 6.51 -4.28
CA SER A 251 21.39 7.53 -5.24
C SER A 251 20.60 6.92 -6.41
N ALA A 252 21.02 5.76 -6.92
CA ALA A 252 20.31 5.07 -7.99
C ALA A 252 18.88 4.66 -7.59
N ILE A 253 18.67 4.19 -6.36
CA ILE A 253 17.32 3.86 -5.83
C ILE A 253 16.38 5.05 -5.99
N PHE A 254 16.82 6.21 -5.51
CA PHE A 254 15.97 7.40 -5.48
C PHE A 254 15.92 8.17 -6.80
N ALA A 255 16.88 7.99 -7.71
CA ALA A 255 16.77 8.56 -9.06
C ALA A 255 15.50 8.07 -9.78
N GLY A 256 15.15 6.79 -9.60
CA GLY A 256 13.91 6.23 -10.12
C GLY A 256 12.66 6.80 -9.43
N GLU A 257 12.64 6.81 -8.09
CA GLU A 257 11.49 7.27 -7.30
C GLU A 257 11.24 8.78 -7.43
N ALA A 258 12.29 9.58 -7.56
CA ALA A 258 12.22 11.03 -7.74
C ALA A 258 11.89 11.42 -9.19
N GLY A 259 11.83 10.44 -10.11
CA GLY A 259 11.51 10.71 -11.50
C GLY A 259 12.60 11.47 -12.26
N ALA A 260 13.87 11.27 -11.88
CA ALA A 260 15.04 11.96 -12.44
C ALA A 260 15.41 11.40 -13.83
N SER A 261 14.49 11.53 -14.79
CA SER A 261 14.62 10.96 -16.14
C SER A 261 15.75 11.56 -16.97
N ASN A 262 16.19 12.77 -16.64
CA ASN A 262 17.39 13.40 -17.19
C ASN A 262 18.66 12.58 -16.87
N LEU A 263 18.66 11.74 -15.84
CA LEU A 263 19.81 10.94 -15.41
C LEU A 263 19.90 9.57 -16.10
N LYS A 264 19.02 9.27 -17.07
CA LYS A 264 18.95 7.97 -17.75
C LYS A 264 20.28 7.49 -18.31
N GLU A 265 21.10 8.37 -18.89
CA GLU A 265 22.39 7.96 -19.48
C GLU A 265 23.44 7.63 -18.42
N LYS A 266 23.39 8.26 -17.24
CA LYS A 266 24.25 7.88 -16.11
C LYS A 266 23.84 6.52 -15.57
N LEU A 267 22.54 6.29 -15.38
CA LEU A 267 22.00 5.00 -14.94
C LEU A 267 22.34 3.87 -15.92
N LYS A 268 22.26 4.12 -17.23
CA LYS A 268 22.68 3.14 -18.27
C LYS A 268 24.16 2.76 -18.14
N LYS A 269 25.05 3.73 -17.88
CA LYS A 269 26.47 3.44 -17.63
C LYS A 269 26.65 2.58 -16.36
N GLN A 270 25.89 2.87 -15.31
CA GLN A 270 25.95 2.16 -14.03
C GLN A 270 25.46 0.70 -14.11
N LEU A 271 24.78 0.27 -15.19
CA LEU A 271 24.50 -1.15 -15.46
C LEU A 271 25.77 -2.01 -15.63
N ASN A 272 26.93 -1.39 -15.81
CA ASN A 272 28.23 -2.04 -15.92
C ASN A 272 29.18 -1.70 -14.76
N ASP A 273 28.63 -1.17 -13.66
CA ASP A 273 29.42 -0.87 -12.46
C ASP A 273 30.03 -2.14 -11.85
N GLU A 274 31.23 -2.05 -11.28
CA GLU A 274 31.89 -3.16 -10.59
C GLU A 274 31.06 -3.69 -9.40
N ASN A 275 30.37 -2.78 -8.70
CA ASN A 275 29.54 -3.12 -7.56
C ASN A 275 28.20 -3.68 -8.05
N ARG A 276 27.89 -4.91 -7.63
CA ARG A 276 26.67 -5.62 -8.03
C ARG A 276 25.40 -4.86 -7.66
N ASP A 277 25.31 -4.32 -6.45
CA ASP A 277 24.09 -3.65 -5.99
C ASP A 277 23.86 -2.33 -6.72
N ALA A 278 24.95 -1.62 -7.07
CA ALA A 278 24.88 -0.46 -7.96
C ALA A 278 24.25 -0.81 -9.32
N ARG A 279 24.63 -1.94 -9.93
CA ARG A 279 24.02 -2.42 -11.19
C ARG A 279 22.53 -2.72 -11.03
N ILE A 280 22.16 -3.42 -9.94
CA ILE A 280 20.77 -3.79 -9.64
C ILE A 280 19.90 -2.54 -9.48
N ARG A 281 20.36 -1.57 -8.68
CA ARG A 281 19.60 -0.33 -8.43
C ARG A 281 19.54 0.57 -9.66
N ALA A 282 20.57 0.57 -10.52
CA ALA A 282 20.50 1.24 -11.82
C ALA A 282 19.45 0.60 -12.74
N ALA A 283 19.42 -0.73 -12.83
CA ALA A 283 18.40 -1.45 -13.60
C ALA A 283 16.99 -1.16 -13.08
N GLN A 284 16.79 -1.21 -11.75
CA GLN A 284 15.54 -0.84 -11.11
C GLN A 284 15.12 0.58 -11.45
N ALA A 285 16.01 1.56 -11.34
CA ALA A 285 15.70 2.96 -11.62
C ALA A 285 15.26 3.16 -13.08
N LEU A 286 15.96 2.56 -14.04
CA LEU A 286 15.59 2.60 -15.45
C LEU A 286 14.21 2.00 -15.71
N ILE A 287 13.91 0.84 -15.10
CA ILE A 287 12.59 0.20 -15.18
C ILE A 287 11.51 1.12 -14.60
N VAL A 288 11.75 1.69 -13.42
CA VAL A 288 10.81 2.59 -12.73
C VAL A 288 10.54 3.85 -13.56
N LEU A 289 11.56 4.45 -14.17
CA LEU A 289 11.42 5.63 -15.03
C LEU A 289 10.73 5.34 -16.37
N ALA A 290 10.78 4.09 -16.84
CA ALA A 290 10.16 3.64 -18.09
C ALA A 290 8.72 3.14 -17.92
N ARG A 291 8.32 2.85 -16.68
CA ARG A 291 7.00 2.30 -16.37
C ARG A 291 5.86 3.22 -16.75
N THR A 292 4.83 2.64 -17.36
CA THR A 292 3.62 3.32 -17.82
C THR A 292 2.42 3.13 -16.89
N ASP A 293 2.54 2.25 -15.90
CA ASP A 293 1.52 1.87 -14.91
C ASP A 293 1.59 2.66 -13.60
N GLN A 294 2.46 3.68 -13.52
CA GLN A 294 2.47 4.59 -12.37
C GLN A 294 1.24 5.49 -12.40
N TYR A 295 0.31 5.21 -11.50
CA TYR A 295 -0.78 6.10 -11.20
C TYR A 295 -0.27 7.36 -10.47
N PRO A 296 -0.82 8.56 -10.76
CA PRO A 296 -0.43 9.77 -10.06
C PRO A 296 -0.58 9.63 -8.55
N LYS A 297 0.43 10.08 -7.79
CA LYS A 297 0.38 10.09 -6.33
C LYS A 297 -0.78 11.00 -5.88
N GLY A 298 -1.73 10.43 -5.13
CA GLY A 298 -2.90 11.17 -4.65
C GLY A 298 -4.07 11.24 -5.64
N GLU A 299 -4.04 10.51 -6.76
CA GLU A 299 -5.18 10.40 -7.67
C GLU A 299 -6.41 9.84 -6.93
N ILE A 300 -7.53 10.54 -7.04
CA ILE A 300 -8.85 10.04 -6.59
C ILE A 300 -9.57 9.50 -7.82
N VAL A 301 -9.77 8.18 -7.86
CA VAL A 301 -10.55 7.51 -8.90
C VAL A 301 -11.99 7.39 -8.42
N VAL A 302 -12.93 7.86 -9.24
CA VAL A 302 -14.38 7.73 -9.00
C VAL A 302 -14.98 6.92 -10.14
N ASN A 303 -15.59 5.78 -9.80
CA ASN A 303 -16.20 4.87 -10.76
C ASN A 303 -17.54 4.36 -10.23
N ASP A 304 -18.57 4.41 -11.08
CA ASP A 304 -19.84 3.72 -10.83
C ASP A 304 -19.66 2.22 -11.07
N VAL A 305 -19.54 1.45 -9.99
CA VAL A 305 -19.28 -0.01 -10.09
C VAL A 305 -20.50 -0.77 -10.61
N TYR A 306 -21.70 -0.24 -10.38
CA TYR A 306 -22.97 -0.76 -10.88
C TYR A 306 -23.85 0.37 -11.38
N GLU A 307 -24.38 0.21 -12.59
CA GLU A 307 -25.27 1.19 -13.20
C GLU A 307 -26.74 0.87 -12.89
N PHE A 308 -27.52 1.93 -12.72
CA PHE A 308 -28.97 1.85 -12.58
C PHE A 308 -29.62 1.22 -13.83
N SER A 309 -30.64 0.40 -13.62
CA SER A 309 -31.56 0.01 -14.68
C SER A 309 -32.98 -0.16 -14.13
N LYS A 310 -33.98 -0.21 -15.01
CA LYS A 310 -35.37 -0.50 -14.60
C LYS A 310 -35.49 -1.89 -13.93
N GLU A 311 -34.68 -2.85 -14.37
CA GLU A 311 -34.63 -4.19 -13.79
C GLU A 311 -33.91 -4.20 -12.43
N TYR A 312 -32.83 -3.41 -12.31
CA TYR A 312 -32.02 -3.30 -11.09
C TYR A 312 -31.93 -1.84 -10.62
N PRO A 313 -32.99 -1.34 -9.94
CA PRO A 313 -33.11 0.08 -9.62
C PRO A 313 -32.30 0.52 -8.41
N ARG A 314 -31.76 -0.42 -7.60
CA ARG A 314 -31.01 -0.11 -6.39
C ARG A 314 -29.89 -1.12 -6.13
N TYR A 315 -28.72 -0.57 -5.79
CA TYR A 315 -27.61 -1.29 -5.18
C TYR A 315 -27.29 -0.63 -3.84
N SER A 316 -27.21 -1.40 -2.77
CA SER A 316 -26.96 -0.84 -1.44
C SER A 316 -26.21 -1.81 -0.52
N GLU A 317 -25.80 -1.27 0.64
CA GLU A 317 -25.05 -1.98 1.68
C GLU A 317 -23.82 -2.71 1.13
N GLY A 318 -23.04 -2.00 0.32
CA GLY A 318 -21.82 -2.52 -0.29
C GLY A 318 -20.70 -2.71 0.71
N SER A 319 -19.88 -3.73 0.49
CA SER A 319 -18.67 -4.03 1.26
C SER A 319 -17.53 -4.38 0.32
N ILE A 320 -16.36 -3.78 0.56
CA ILE A 320 -15.16 -4.00 -0.23
C ILE A 320 -14.07 -4.66 0.62
N LEU A 321 -13.39 -5.66 0.05
CA LEU A 321 -12.29 -6.36 0.71
C LEU A 321 -11.12 -6.56 -0.26
N PRO A 322 -9.90 -6.13 0.10
CA PRO A 322 -8.70 -6.54 -0.60
C PRO A 322 -8.40 -8.04 -0.35
N LEU A 323 -8.28 -8.80 -1.43
CA LEU A 323 -8.00 -10.22 -1.45
C LEU A 323 -6.49 -10.52 -1.26
N ASN A 324 -6.16 -11.79 -1.00
CA ASN A 324 -4.79 -12.27 -0.81
C ASN A 324 -3.92 -12.13 -2.07
N ASP A 325 -4.51 -11.97 -3.25
CA ASP A 325 -3.83 -11.69 -4.52
C ASP A 325 -3.76 -10.19 -4.85
N GLY A 326 -4.16 -9.32 -3.90
CA GLY A 326 -4.16 -7.86 -4.06
C GLY A 326 -5.36 -7.28 -4.80
N ALA A 327 -6.18 -8.13 -5.42
CA ALA A 327 -7.40 -7.67 -6.07
C ALA A 327 -8.44 -7.17 -5.05
N LEU A 328 -9.31 -6.26 -5.48
CA LEU A 328 -10.44 -5.81 -4.68
C LEU A 328 -11.68 -6.63 -5.04
N LEU A 329 -12.39 -7.13 -4.03
CA LEU A 329 -13.73 -7.71 -4.19
C LEU A 329 -14.75 -6.75 -3.59
N TYR A 330 -15.68 -6.26 -4.41
CA TYR A 330 -16.79 -5.43 -3.98
C TYR A 330 -18.10 -6.22 -4.08
N ALA A 331 -18.69 -6.53 -2.92
CA ALA A 331 -19.98 -7.19 -2.80
C ALA A 331 -21.07 -6.16 -2.45
N THR A 332 -22.27 -6.31 -3.00
CA THR A 332 -23.41 -5.41 -2.73
C THR A 332 -24.73 -6.16 -2.83
N THR A 333 -25.76 -5.65 -2.17
CA THR A 333 -27.14 -6.05 -2.44
C THR A 333 -27.56 -5.51 -3.81
N GLN A 334 -28.14 -6.35 -4.67
CA GLN A 334 -28.83 -5.96 -5.91
C GLN A 334 -30.32 -6.20 -5.75
N PHE A 335 -31.11 -5.14 -5.77
CA PHE A 335 -32.58 -5.21 -5.73
C PHE A 335 -33.14 -5.37 -7.14
N ILE A 336 -34.23 -6.13 -7.27
CA ILE A 336 -34.82 -6.53 -8.56
C ILE A 336 -36.24 -5.96 -8.67
N GLY A 337 -36.50 -5.22 -9.75
CA GLY A 337 -37.80 -4.66 -10.12
C GLY A 337 -38.27 -3.45 -9.28
N SER A 338 -37.76 -3.28 -8.06
CA SER A 338 -38.12 -2.17 -7.16
C SER A 338 -36.98 -1.83 -6.20
N GLY A 339 -36.83 -0.56 -5.81
CA GLY A 339 -35.85 -0.10 -4.83
C GLY A 339 -36.29 -0.23 -3.36
N SER A 340 -37.46 -0.83 -3.11
CA SER A 340 -38.02 -1.03 -1.77
C SER A 340 -37.20 -1.99 -0.92
N ASP A 341 -37.14 -1.76 0.40
CA ASP A 341 -36.54 -2.69 1.37
C ASP A 341 -37.24 -4.07 1.45
N PHE A 342 -38.36 -4.24 0.76
CA PHE A 342 -39.13 -5.49 0.65
C PHE A 342 -39.09 -6.09 -0.76
N ALA A 343 -38.40 -5.45 -1.70
CA ALA A 343 -38.23 -6.03 -3.03
C ALA A 343 -37.29 -7.23 -2.96
N THR A 344 -37.48 -8.16 -3.90
CA THR A 344 -36.57 -9.28 -4.13
C THR A 344 -35.15 -8.76 -4.32
N ALA A 345 -34.19 -9.34 -3.61
CA ALA A 345 -32.79 -8.96 -3.76
C ALA A 345 -31.87 -10.17 -3.61
N ARG A 346 -30.68 -10.06 -4.20
CA ARG A 346 -29.58 -11.03 -4.11
C ARG A 346 -28.28 -10.29 -3.83
N ILE A 347 -27.24 -11.01 -3.41
CA ILE A 347 -25.90 -10.44 -3.21
C ILE A 347 -25.02 -10.81 -4.39
N ILE A 348 -24.48 -9.79 -5.04
CA ILE A 348 -23.57 -9.92 -6.17
C ILE A 348 -22.22 -9.29 -5.83
N ALA A 349 -21.20 -9.66 -6.60
CA ALA A 349 -19.89 -9.04 -6.50
C ALA A 349 -19.22 -8.80 -7.86
N ARG A 350 -18.31 -7.84 -7.86
CA ARG A 350 -17.35 -7.57 -8.93
C ARG A 350 -15.94 -7.53 -8.37
N LYS A 351 -14.95 -7.91 -9.19
CA LYS A 351 -13.54 -7.93 -8.85
C LYS A 351 -12.80 -6.85 -9.64
N SER A 352 -11.84 -6.16 -9.01
CA SER A 352 -10.91 -5.25 -9.66
C SER A 352 -9.47 -5.69 -9.39
N THR A 353 -8.60 -5.61 -10.40
CA THR A 353 -7.17 -5.95 -10.31
C THR A 353 -6.25 -4.74 -10.53
N ASP A 354 -6.82 -3.54 -10.67
CA ASP A 354 -6.12 -2.29 -11.01
C ASP A 354 -6.42 -1.15 -10.01
N GLY A 355 -6.73 -1.53 -8.77
CA GLY A 355 -7.00 -0.60 -7.67
C GLY A 355 -8.36 0.08 -7.75
N GLY A 356 -9.34 -0.54 -8.42
CA GLY A 356 -10.71 -0.04 -8.53
C GLY A 356 -11.01 0.78 -9.78
N ARG A 357 -10.07 0.83 -10.75
CA ARG A 357 -10.23 1.56 -12.01
C ARG A 357 -11.14 0.84 -12.99
N THR A 358 -11.04 -0.49 -13.06
CA THR A 358 -11.92 -1.34 -13.83
C THR A 358 -12.46 -2.48 -12.98
N TRP A 359 -13.65 -2.95 -13.35
CA TRP A 359 -14.39 -3.96 -12.60
C TRP A 359 -14.88 -5.06 -13.54
N SER A 360 -14.76 -6.31 -13.09
CA SER A 360 -15.23 -7.48 -13.83
C SER A 360 -16.74 -7.45 -14.06
N LYS A 361 -17.24 -8.38 -14.90
CA LYS A 361 -18.67 -8.70 -14.92
C LYS A 361 -19.17 -9.13 -13.53
N PRO A 362 -20.43 -8.84 -13.18
CA PRO A 362 -21.00 -9.26 -11.90
C PRO A 362 -21.16 -10.78 -11.83
N HIS A 363 -20.96 -11.35 -10.65
CA HIS A 363 -21.31 -12.73 -10.33
C HIS A 363 -22.07 -12.78 -8.99
N VAL A 364 -22.88 -13.81 -8.80
CA VAL A 364 -23.71 -13.95 -7.60
C VAL A 364 -22.92 -14.63 -6.48
N LEU A 365 -22.90 -14.03 -5.29
CA LEU A 365 -22.36 -14.64 -4.07
C LEU A 365 -23.43 -15.36 -3.25
N GLN A 366 -24.65 -14.81 -3.27
CA GLN A 366 -25.80 -15.38 -2.56
C GLN A 366 -27.10 -15.03 -3.29
N GLU A 367 -27.77 -16.04 -3.81
CA GLU A 367 -29.13 -15.90 -4.34
C GLU A 367 -30.14 -15.62 -3.24
N ASN A 368 -31.31 -15.11 -3.64
CA ASN A 368 -32.41 -14.96 -2.69
C ASN A 368 -32.87 -16.32 -2.17
N THR A 369 -32.68 -16.54 -0.88
CA THR A 369 -33.15 -17.74 -0.18
C THR A 369 -34.18 -17.42 0.89
N GLY A 370 -34.50 -16.13 1.07
CA GLY A 370 -35.57 -15.65 1.93
C GLY A 370 -36.90 -15.58 1.19
N LYS A 371 -38.01 -15.51 1.94
CA LYS A 371 -39.34 -15.25 1.35
C LYS A 371 -39.46 -13.83 0.79
N THR A 372 -38.67 -12.89 1.31
CA THR A 372 -38.60 -11.50 0.83
C THR A 372 -37.30 -11.30 0.06
N ASN A 373 -36.16 -11.27 0.77
CA ASN A 373 -34.86 -11.02 0.15
C ASN A 373 -33.67 -11.51 1.00
N VAL A 374 -32.48 -11.37 0.41
CA VAL A 374 -31.19 -11.36 1.12
C VAL A 374 -30.49 -10.03 0.85
N MET A 375 -29.86 -9.45 1.88
CA MET A 375 -29.30 -8.09 1.79
C MET A 375 -28.19 -7.84 2.82
N SER A 376 -27.63 -6.63 2.82
CA SER A 376 -26.65 -6.14 3.81
C SER A 376 -25.35 -6.97 3.83
N ALA A 377 -24.66 -7.02 2.69
CA ALA A 377 -23.42 -7.76 2.56
C ALA A 377 -22.29 -7.13 3.37
N THR A 378 -21.53 -7.94 4.09
CA THR A 378 -20.27 -7.54 4.71
C THR A 378 -19.21 -8.60 4.49
N LEU A 379 -18.08 -8.20 3.91
CA LEU A 379 -16.91 -9.04 3.72
C LEU A 379 -15.88 -8.75 4.82
N ARG A 380 -15.35 -9.81 5.44
CA ARG A 380 -14.29 -9.66 6.45
C ARG A 380 -13.40 -10.89 6.52
N TYR A 381 -12.10 -10.68 6.69
CA TYR A 381 -11.22 -11.78 7.10
C TYR A 381 -11.56 -12.24 8.52
N LEU A 382 -11.82 -13.54 8.69
CA LEU A 382 -12.19 -14.14 9.97
C LEU A 382 -11.01 -14.30 10.93
N ALA A 383 -9.80 -14.43 10.37
CA ALA A 383 -8.56 -14.59 11.12
C ALA A 383 -7.70 -13.31 11.05
N GLY A 384 -6.93 -13.04 12.11
CA GLY A 384 -6.04 -11.88 12.21
C GLY A 384 -4.86 -11.93 11.21
N PRO A 385 -4.07 -10.85 11.12
CA PRO A 385 -2.92 -10.77 10.22
C PRO A 385 -1.82 -11.81 10.52
N MET A 386 -1.89 -12.53 11.64
CA MET A 386 -0.96 -13.61 12.00
C MET A 386 -1.19 -14.93 11.26
N HIS A 387 -2.27 -15.08 10.50
CA HIS A 387 -2.58 -16.33 9.79
C HIS A 387 -2.25 -16.21 8.30
N GLU A 388 -1.49 -17.16 7.76
CA GLU A 388 -1.11 -17.16 6.34
C GLU A 388 -2.32 -17.29 5.41
N LYS A 389 -3.22 -18.23 5.69
CA LYS A 389 -4.47 -18.42 4.94
C LYS A 389 -5.61 -17.85 5.75
N ARG A 390 -5.92 -16.57 5.56
CA ARG A 390 -7.05 -15.91 6.23
C ARG A 390 -8.36 -16.27 5.53
N PRO A 391 -9.29 -17.01 6.18
CA PRO A 391 -10.60 -17.24 5.60
C PRO A 391 -11.38 -15.93 5.48
N ILE A 392 -12.20 -15.82 4.45
CA ILE A 392 -13.06 -14.65 4.21
C ILE A 392 -14.50 -15.03 4.60
N GLY A 393 -15.08 -14.29 5.52
CA GLY A 393 -16.50 -14.35 5.86
C GLY A 393 -17.31 -13.40 5.00
N LEU A 394 -18.39 -13.92 4.40
CA LEU A 394 -19.49 -13.14 3.87
C LEU A 394 -20.64 -13.19 4.87
N PHE A 395 -20.88 -12.07 5.54
CA PHE A 395 -22.01 -11.86 6.43
C PHE A 395 -23.14 -11.21 5.65
N TYR A 396 -24.37 -11.65 5.88
CA TYR A 396 -25.55 -11.08 5.24
C TYR A 396 -26.82 -11.34 6.04
N LEU A 397 -27.90 -10.66 5.67
CA LEU A 397 -29.21 -10.84 6.25
C LEU A 397 -30.12 -11.61 5.29
N LYS A 398 -30.95 -12.49 5.83
CA LYS A 398 -32.06 -13.15 5.16
C LYS A 398 -33.36 -12.67 5.78
N LYS A 399 -34.26 -12.15 4.94
CA LYS A 399 -35.55 -11.60 5.34
C LYS A 399 -36.68 -12.45 4.80
N ASN A 400 -37.54 -12.92 5.70
CA ASN A 400 -38.76 -13.64 5.32
C ASN A 400 -40.01 -12.79 5.54
N THR A 401 -40.01 -11.90 6.54
CA THR A 401 -41.12 -11.00 6.87
C THR A 401 -40.58 -9.69 7.45
N LEU A 402 -41.48 -8.83 7.95
CA LEU A 402 -41.12 -7.63 8.74
C LEU A 402 -40.40 -7.96 10.05
N SER A 403 -40.75 -9.07 10.70
CA SER A 403 -40.25 -9.47 12.02
C SER A 403 -39.27 -10.65 11.97
N ASP A 404 -39.13 -11.30 10.81
CA ASP A 404 -38.18 -12.40 10.59
C ASP A 404 -37.03 -11.95 9.71
N LEU A 405 -35.96 -11.52 10.39
CA LEU A 405 -34.70 -11.08 9.82
C LEU A 405 -33.56 -11.76 10.57
N LYS A 406 -32.79 -12.59 9.85
CA LYS A 406 -31.72 -13.40 10.43
C LYS A 406 -30.40 -13.12 9.72
N ALA A 407 -29.34 -12.92 10.48
CA ALA A 407 -27.96 -12.88 10.01
C ALA A 407 -27.41 -14.28 9.74
N TYR A 408 -26.68 -14.39 8.64
CA TYR A 408 -26.00 -15.59 8.16
C TYR A 408 -24.53 -15.29 7.84
N LEU A 409 -23.69 -16.33 7.93
CA LEU A 409 -22.28 -16.33 7.55
C LEU A 409 -22.05 -17.41 6.49
N LYS A 410 -21.30 -17.08 5.45
CA LYS A 410 -20.61 -18.07 4.60
C LYS A 410 -19.11 -17.84 4.68
N VAL A 411 -18.34 -18.93 4.63
CA VAL A 411 -16.88 -18.88 4.75
C VAL A 411 -16.24 -19.31 3.42
N SER A 412 -15.27 -18.53 2.96
CA SER A 412 -14.37 -18.88 1.86
C SER A 412 -12.98 -19.17 2.40
N ASN A 413 -12.42 -20.31 1.95
CA ASN A 413 -11.03 -20.71 2.23
C ASN A 413 -10.13 -20.62 0.99
N ASP A 414 -10.65 -20.11 -0.13
CA ASP A 414 -10.01 -20.11 -1.44
C ASP A 414 -9.91 -18.70 -2.05
N ASN A 415 -9.77 -17.68 -1.19
CA ASN A 415 -9.65 -16.28 -1.57
C ASN A 415 -10.92 -15.72 -2.27
N ALA A 416 -12.09 -16.06 -1.73
CA ALA A 416 -13.42 -15.67 -2.22
C ALA A 416 -13.75 -16.16 -3.64
N LYS A 417 -13.11 -17.24 -4.11
CA LYS A 417 -13.54 -17.92 -5.35
C LYS A 417 -14.83 -18.69 -5.12
N THR A 418 -14.94 -19.35 -3.98
CA THR A 418 -16.17 -20.03 -3.54
C THR A 418 -16.45 -19.73 -2.08
N PHE A 419 -17.73 -19.80 -1.71
CA PHE A 419 -18.20 -19.68 -0.34
C PHE A 419 -18.96 -20.94 0.04
N GLY A 420 -18.64 -21.50 1.21
CA GLY A 420 -19.27 -22.69 1.76
C GLY A 420 -20.76 -22.49 2.10
N PRO A 421 -21.41 -23.52 2.69
CA PRO A 421 -22.82 -23.45 3.04
C PRO A 421 -23.11 -22.31 4.05
N PRO A 422 -24.32 -21.73 4.03
CA PRO A 422 -24.70 -20.68 4.95
C PRO A 422 -24.91 -21.20 6.36
N ILE A 423 -24.41 -20.47 7.34
CA ILE A 423 -24.53 -20.73 8.78
C ILE A 423 -25.37 -19.61 9.37
N GLU A 424 -26.50 -19.93 10.01
CA GLU A 424 -27.27 -18.93 10.76
C GLU A 424 -26.49 -18.53 12.01
N ILE A 425 -26.25 -17.23 12.19
CA ILE A 425 -25.48 -16.67 13.32
C ILE A 425 -26.33 -15.77 14.21
N THR A 426 -27.64 -15.73 13.97
CA THR A 426 -28.57 -15.02 14.86
C THR A 426 -28.87 -15.93 16.04
N ALA A 427 -28.50 -15.50 17.24
CA ALA A 427 -28.91 -16.21 18.44
C ALA A 427 -30.45 -16.16 18.58
N PRO A 428 -31.08 -17.20 19.14
CA PRO A 428 -32.45 -17.08 19.62
C PRO A 428 -32.55 -15.88 20.58
N PRO A 429 -33.71 -15.21 20.69
CA PRO A 429 -33.93 -14.26 21.76
C PRO A 429 -33.64 -14.97 23.09
N GLY A 430 -32.71 -14.39 23.87
CA GLY A 430 -32.35 -14.89 25.19
C GLY A 430 -33.42 -14.65 26.23
#